data_AF-A0A5N4B4D7-F1
#
_entry.id   AF-A0A5N4B4D7-F1
#
_cell.length_a   1.000
_cell.length_b   1.000
_cell.length_c   1.000
_cell.angle_alpha   90.00
_cell.angle_beta   90.00
_cell.angle_gamma   90.00
#
_symmetry.space_group_name_H-M   'P 1'
#
loop_
_entity.id
_entity.type
_entity.pdbx_description
1 polymer ?
#
loop_
_entity_poly.entity_id
_entity_poly.type
_entity_poly.pdbx_seq_one_letter_code
_entity_poly.pdbx_strand_id
1 'polypeptide(L)'
;MMFRQILVHPHDRKYQQILWRYERQQPIMTYTLNTLTFGTKCAPYLSTRCLLQLAIDNEESYPKTAQIIKNSFYIDDLLVSVDTIEEALQLYKELTVIFSTAGFQLRKWSSNNQRILYDILGNGNNDEKLVQFCEGKELKTLDIKLTLLNVRDDQFNLFTRYSTLSKLQRVVAYCFKFKNITLGKNKTLTNILSVSELEISLTALIKIAQHEQFSQEIRLLQKSQPLNNNSKLIFLHPFLDEHGVIRVGGRLKNSLLNYENQFPIILCGKHIFTKLIIKHEHLKHLHAGTQNVLSIIRLKYWPIHGKNAVKSVIRSCVRCFRANPKPTSFLMGNLPTARVIPSRTFSNSGKAFDTLFKLFHVLNLNYPQESEHIYLIIQKAVYKIDTPYDKNIPSIMDVVRLGS
;
A
#
# COMPACT_ATOMS: atom_id res chain seq x y z
N MET A 1 17.17 -26.17 2.31
CA MET A 1 17.06 -24.94 1.51
C MET A 1 17.01 -25.40 0.06
N MET A 2 15.92 -25.07 -0.65
CA MET A 2 15.49 -25.70 -1.91
C MET A 2 16.58 -25.81 -2.98
N PHE A 3 17.40 -24.76 -3.16
CA PHE A 3 18.41 -24.71 -4.23
C PHE A 3 19.44 -25.85 -4.18
N ARG A 4 19.81 -26.32 -2.98
CA ARG A 4 20.81 -27.39 -2.83
C ARG A 4 20.28 -28.78 -3.23
N GLN A 5 18.98 -28.92 -3.44
CA GLN A 5 18.35 -30.17 -3.89
C GLN A 5 18.32 -30.29 -5.41
N ILE A 6 18.69 -29.23 -6.14
CA ILE A 6 18.70 -29.19 -7.60
C ILE A 6 20.13 -29.35 -8.10
N LEU A 7 20.39 -30.39 -8.88
CA LEU A 7 21.69 -30.61 -9.52
C LEU A 7 21.85 -29.75 -10.76
N VAL A 8 23.04 -29.18 -10.92
CA VAL A 8 23.44 -28.44 -12.13
C VAL A 8 23.97 -29.43 -13.15
N HIS A 9 23.63 -29.23 -14.41
CA HIS A 9 24.11 -30.07 -15.51
C HIS A 9 25.65 -30.10 -15.53
N PRO A 10 26.30 -31.28 -15.70
CA PRO A 10 27.76 -31.40 -15.59
C PRO A 10 28.56 -30.40 -16.44
N HIS A 11 28.10 -30.06 -17.64
CA HIS A 11 28.75 -29.08 -18.53
C HIS A 11 28.71 -27.63 -18.02
N ASP A 12 27.74 -27.30 -17.17
CA ASP A 12 27.54 -25.93 -16.65
C ASP A 12 28.19 -25.73 -15.27
N ARG A 13 28.57 -26.82 -14.60
CA ARG A 13 29.24 -26.77 -13.29
C ARG A 13 30.54 -25.98 -13.31
N LYS A 14 31.25 -25.96 -14.45
CA LYS A 14 32.48 -25.16 -14.64
C LYS A 14 32.29 -23.66 -14.35
N TYR A 15 31.07 -23.15 -14.50
CA TYR A 15 30.75 -21.74 -14.20
C TYR A 15 30.48 -21.49 -12.71
N GLN A 16 30.48 -22.54 -11.87
CA GLN A 16 30.27 -22.47 -10.42
C GLN A 16 31.53 -22.89 -9.65
N GLN A 17 32.70 -22.60 -10.22
CA GLN A 17 33.98 -22.83 -9.56
C GLN A 17 34.28 -21.75 -8.53
N ILE A 18 34.79 -22.18 -7.38
CA ILE A 18 35.26 -21.31 -6.31
C ILE A 18 36.71 -21.66 -5.97
N LEU A 19 37.47 -20.64 -5.63
CA LEU A 19 38.82 -20.78 -5.10
C LEU A 19 38.75 -20.68 -3.58
N TRP A 20 39.29 -21.67 -2.88
CA TRP A 20 39.26 -21.71 -1.42
C TRP A 20 40.57 -22.24 -0.85
N ARG A 21 40.97 -21.69 0.30
CA ARG A 21 42.04 -22.20 1.14
C ARG A 21 41.61 -22.05 2.59
N TYR A 22 41.88 -23.06 3.42
CA TYR A 22 41.52 -23.02 4.84
C TYR A 22 42.50 -22.19 5.66
N GLU A 23 43.78 -22.20 5.27
CA GLU A 23 44.86 -21.49 5.96
C GLU A 23 45.72 -20.70 4.96
N ARG A 24 46.40 -19.64 5.42
CA ARG A 24 47.26 -18.80 4.55
C ARG A 24 48.47 -19.55 4.00
N GLN A 25 48.98 -20.54 4.75
CA GLN A 25 50.13 -21.34 4.33
C GLN A 25 49.76 -22.44 3.30
N GLN A 26 48.48 -22.76 3.15
CA GLN A 26 48.04 -23.80 2.22
C GLN A 26 47.87 -23.27 0.78
N PRO A 27 48.14 -24.11 -0.23
CA PRO A 27 47.87 -23.76 -1.62
C PRO A 27 46.37 -23.52 -1.85
N ILE A 28 46.04 -22.62 -2.77
CA ILE A 28 44.66 -22.35 -3.16
C ILE A 28 44.11 -23.56 -3.92
N MET A 29 43.02 -24.14 -3.43
CA MET A 29 42.32 -25.24 -4.08
C MET A 29 41.12 -24.73 -4.87
N THR A 30 40.79 -25.43 -5.96
CA THR A 30 39.60 -25.15 -6.78
C THR A 30 38.51 -26.15 -6.46
N TYR A 31 37.34 -25.67 -6.06
CA TYR A 31 36.15 -26.47 -5.81
C TYR A 31 35.08 -26.13 -6.84
N THR A 32 34.29 -27.12 -7.24
CA THR A 32 33.16 -26.92 -8.16
C THR A 32 31.87 -27.28 -7.46
N LEU A 33 30.89 -26.37 -7.47
CA LEU A 33 29.60 -26.59 -6.85
C LEU A 33 28.69 -27.39 -7.81
N ASN A 34 28.16 -28.52 -7.32
CA ASN A 34 27.37 -29.45 -8.11
C ASN A 34 25.86 -29.12 -8.14
N THR A 35 25.41 -28.30 -7.19
CA THR A 35 24.00 -27.97 -6.97
C THR A 35 23.76 -26.49 -7.19
N LEU A 36 22.50 -26.11 -7.40
CA LEU A 36 22.15 -24.72 -7.67
C LEU A 36 22.57 -23.82 -6.50
N THR A 37 23.33 -22.77 -6.83
CA THR A 37 23.99 -21.91 -5.84
C THR A 37 23.22 -20.63 -5.57
N PHE A 38 23.06 -20.32 -4.29
CA PHE A 38 22.46 -19.08 -3.84
C PHE A 38 23.32 -17.87 -4.26
N GLY A 39 22.66 -16.77 -4.63
CA GLY A 39 23.31 -15.53 -5.06
C GLY A 39 23.52 -15.42 -6.58
N THR A 40 23.28 -16.48 -7.35
CA THR A 40 23.25 -16.39 -8.81
C THR A 40 21.93 -15.81 -9.28
N LYS A 41 21.96 -14.90 -10.27
CA LYS A 41 20.75 -14.22 -10.79
C LYS A 41 19.71 -15.21 -11.35
N CYS A 42 20.16 -16.34 -11.87
CA CYS A 42 19.31 -17.37 -12.47
C CYS A 42 18.73 -18.37 -11.46
N ALA A 43 19.28 -18.47 -10.24
CA ALA A 43 18.84 -19.49 -9.28
C ALA A 43 17.34 -19.46 -8.96
N PRO A 44 16.70 -18.30 -8.70
CA PRO A 44 15.26 -18.26 -8.42
C PRO A 44 14.44 -18.78 -9.59
N TYR A 45 14.80 -18.39 -10.83
CA TYR A 45 14.10 -18.82 -12.03
C TYR A 45 14.19 -20.34 -12.24
N LEU A 46 15.40 -20.90 -12.13
CA LEU A 46 15.62 -22.34 -12.32
C LEU A 46 14.90 -23.15 -11.26
N SER A 47 14.90 -22.70 -10.00
CA SER A 47 14.20 -23.41 -8.94
C SER A 47 12.68 -23.37 -9.11
N THR A 48 12.11 -22.21 -9.50
CA THR A 48 10.68 -22.11 -9.78
C THR A 48 10.29 -22.99 -10.98
N ARG A 49 11.14 -23.10 -12.00
CA ARG A 49 10.88 -23.97 -13.16
C ARG A 49 10.87 -25.45 -12.79
N CYS A 50 11.70 -25.89 -11.84
CA CYS A 50 11.66 -27.25 -11.29
C CYS A 50 10.34 -27.54 -10.56
N LEU A 51 9.84 -26.60 -9.76
CA LEU A 51 8.53 -26.72 -9.10
C LEU A 51 7.38 -26.78 -10.11
N LEU A 52 7.43 -25.97 -11.17
CA LEU A 52 6.45 -26.02 -12.24
C LEU A 52 6.48 -27.37 -12.97
N GLN A 53 7.66 -27.95 -13.19
CA GLN A 53 7.78 -29.27 -13.80
C GLN A 53 7.16 -30.34 -12.91
N LEU A 54 7.46 -30.32 -11.61
CA LEU A 54 6.88 -31.21 -10.62
C LEU A 54 5.34 -31.19 -10.65
N ALA A 55 4.75 -29.99 -10.79
CA ALA A 55 3.31 -29.84 -10.88
C ALA A 55 2.73 -30.45 -12.16
N ILE A 56 3.41 -30.28 -13.30
CA ILE A 56 2.99 -30.86 -14.58
C ILE A 56 3.05 -32.39 -14.52
N ASP A 57 4.15 -32.94 -13.99
CA ASP A 57 4.36 -34.39 -13.92
C ASP A 57 3.34 -35.09 -13.00
N ASN A 58 2.75 -34.38 -12.04
CA ASN A 58 1.77 -34.89 -11.08
C ASN A 58 0.33 -34.41 -11.36
N GLU A 59 0.08 -33.74 -12.49
CA GLU A 59 -1.21 -33.12 -12.80
C GLU A 59 -2.34 -34.16 -13.01
N GLU A 60 -2.02 -35.31 -13.59
CA GLU A 60 -2.99 -36.39 -13.82
C GLU A 60 -3.43 -37.07 -12.51
N SER A 61 -2.49 -37.22 -11.56
CA SER A 61 -2.75 -37.89 -10.28
C SER A 61 -3.36 -36.96 -9.22
N TYR A 62 -2.93 -35.69 -9.20
CA TYR A 62 -3.30 -34.72 -8.18
C TYR A 62 -3.63 -33.35 -8.81
N PRO A 63 -4.75 -33.20 -9.54
CA PRO A 63 -5.02 -32.00 -10.33
C PRO A 63 -5.17 -30.73 -9.48
N LYS A 64 -5.83 -30.83 -8.32
CA LYS A 64 -5.99 -29.69 -7.40
C LYS A 64 -4.65 -29.24 -6.80
N THR A 65 -3.85 -30.19 -6.32
CA THR A 65 -2.55 -29.89 -5.71
C THR A 65 -1.54 -29.39 -6.75
N ALA A 66 -1.58 -29.90 -7.99
CA ALA A 66 -0.76 -29.39 -9.09
C ALA A 66 -1.08 -27.92 -9.43
N GLN A 67 -2.36 -27.54 -9.48
CA GLN A 67 -2.75 -26.13 -9.70
C GLN A 67 -2.23 -25.21 -8.59
N ILE A 68 -2.27 -25.69 -7.35
CA ILE A 68 -1.75 -24.97 -6.20
C ILE A 68 -0.23 -24.81 -6.32
N ILE A 69 0.52 -25.87 -6.68
CA ILE A 69 1.96 -25.74 -6.87
C ILE A 69 2.31 -24.73 -7.99
N LYS A 70 1.51 -24.66 -9.06
CA LYS A 70 1.72 -23.70 -10.16
C LYS A 70 1.51 -22.24 -9.74
N ASN A 71 0.50 -21.98 -8.91
CA ASN A 71 0.00 -20.62 -8.67
C ASN A 71 0.39 -20.05 -7.30
N SER A 72 0.75 -20.91 -6.33
CA SER A 72 0.87 -20.54 -4.92
C SER A 72 2.29 -20.50 -4.37
N PHE A 73 3.31 -20.80 -5.19
CA PHE A 73 4.71 -20.70 -4.77
C PHE A 73 5.32 -19.33 -5.03
N TYR A 74 5.95 -18.77 -4.01
CA TYR A 74 6.86 -17.65 -4.13
C TYR A 74 8.29 -18.11 -3.79
N ILE A 75 9.06 -18.42 -4.82
CA ILE A 75 10.41 -19.00 -4.73
C ILE A 75 10.41 -20.30 -3.90
N ASP A 76 10.75 -20.24 -2.61
CA ASP A 76 10.85 -21.38 -1.70
C ASP A 76 9.66 -21.49 -0.72
N ASP A 77 8.76 -20.51 -0.72
CA ASP A 77 7.60 -20.47 0.17
C ASP A 77 6.29 -20.79 -0.56
N LEU A 78 5.49 -21.71 -0.01
CA LEU A 78 4.17 -22.08 -0.50
C LEU A 78 3.07 -21.39 0.31
N LEU A 79 2.06 -20.85 -0.37
CA LEU A 79 0.93 -20.17 0.24
C LEU A 79 -0.42 -20.77 -0.16
N VAL A 80 -1.21 -21.29 0.79
CA VAL A 80 -2.52 -21.88 0.46
C VAL A 80 -3.57 -21.58 1.52
N SER A 81 -4.79 -21.28 1.06
CA SER A 81 -6.02 -21.20 1.86
C SER A 81 -7.01 -22.27 1.43
N VAL A 82 -7.69 -22.87 2.40
CA VAL A 82 -8.71 -23.91 2.19
C VAL A 82 -9.88 -23.66 3.14
N ASP A 83 -11.08 -24.09 2.73
CA ASP A 83 -12.32 -23.78 3.45
C ASP A 83 -12.59 -24.78 4.58
N THR A 84 -12.01 -25.99 4.51
CA THR A 84 -12.23 -27.05 5.51
C THR A 84 -10.92 -27.61 6.08
N ILE A 85 -10.99 -28.11 7.32
CA ILE A 85 -9.84 -28.74 8.00
C ILE A 85 -9.44 -30.04 7.29
N GLU A 86 -10.42 -30.80 6.82
CA GLU A 86 -10.22 -32.07 6.11
C GLU A 86 -9.46 -31.87 4.80
N GLU A 87 -9.84 -30.84 4.03
CA GLU A 87 -9.14 -30.45 2.81
C GLU A 87 -7.69 -30.00 3.09
N ALA A 88 -7.46 -29.29 4.20
CA ALA A 88 -6.12 -28.90 4.63
C ALA A 88 -5.21 -30.12 4.90
N LEU A 89 -5.75 -31.12 5.60
CA LEU A 89 -5.02 -32.35 5.93
C LEU A 89 -4.77 -33.21 4.69
N GLN A 90 -5.74 -33.28 3.78
CA GLN A 90 -5.58 -33.97 2.50
C GLN A 90 -4.47 -33.30 1.67
N LEU A 91 -4.51 -31.98 1.53
CA LEU A 91 -3.53 -31.20 0.79
C LEU A 91 -2.11 -31.33 1.39
N TYR A 92 -2.00 -31.35 2.71
CA TYR A 92 -0.73 -31.61 3.39
C TYR A 92 -0.13 -32.97 3.00
N LYS A 93 -0.94 -34.03 3.00
CA LYS A 93 -0.51 -35.39 2.63
C LYS A 93 -0.08 -35.43 1.17
N GLU A 94 -0.90 -34.89 0.27
CA GLU A 94 -0.61 -34.85 -1.17
C GLU A 94 0.68 -34.08 -1.48
N LEU A 95 0.86 -32.90 -0.90
CA LEU A 95 2.10 -32.12 -1.06
C LEU A 95 3.32 -32.86 -0.53
N THR A 96 3.22 -33.50 0.62
CA THR A 96 4.35 -34.23 1.20
C THR A 96 4.78 -35.38 0.29
N VAL A 97 3.81 -36.12 -0.28
CA VAL A 97 4.08 -37.19 -1.25
C VAL A 97 4.73 -36.62 -2.51
N ILE A 98 4.11 -35.62 -3.16
CA ILE A 98 4.61 -35.03 -4.41
C ILE A 98 6.01 -34.43 -4.25
N PHE A 99 6.30 -33.74 -3.14
CA PHE A 99 7.62 -33.15 -2.92
C PHE A 99 8.68 -34.19 -2.54
N SER A 100 8.27 -35.27 -1.86
CA SER A 100 9.19 -36.37 -1.51
C SER A 100 9.72 -37.12 -2.73
N THR A 101 8.91 -37.29 -3.79
CA THR A 101 9.36 -37.96 -5.03
C THR A 101 10.49 -37.20 -5.73
N ALA A 102 10.51 -35.87 -5.59
CA ALA A 102 11.57 -35.02 -6.12
C ALA A 102 12.69 -34.69 -5.10
N GLY A 103 12.69 -35.34 -3.93
CA GLY A 103 13.70 -35.13 -2.89
C GLY A 103 13.61 -33.77 -2.20
N PHE A 104 12.50 -33.04 -2.38
CA PHE A 104 12.21 -31.83 -1.63
C PHE A 104 11.54 -32.18 -0.30
N GLN A 105 12.04 -31.62 0.80
CA GLN A 105 11.47 -31.79 2.13
C GLN A 105 10.88 -30.48 2.59
N LEU A 106 9.55 -30.42 2.59
CA LEU A 106 8.80 -29.29 3.15
C LEU A 106 8.99 -29.27 4.67
N ARG A 107 9.27 -28.09 5.21
CA ARG A 107 9.56 -27.88 6.63
C ARG A 107 8.93 -26.58 7.10
N LYS A 108 8.86 -26.42 8.42
CA LYS A 108 8.30 -25.23 9.09
C LYS A 108 6.82 -25.05 8.73
N TRP A 109 6.05 -26.14 8.76
CA TRP A 109 4.61 -26.03 8.63
C TRP A 109 4.09 -25.20 9.78
N SER A 110 2.98 -24.54 9.54
CA SER A 110 2.37 -23.73 10.56
C SER A 110 0.92 -23.46 10.15
N SER A 111 0.07 -23.11 11.10
CA SER A 111 -1.36 -22.90 10.82
C SER A 111 -1.94 -21.96 11.87
N ASN A 112 -3.10 -21.39 11.56
CA ASN A 112 -3.91 -20.66 12.53
C ASN A 112 -4.81 -21.57 13.37
N ASN A 113 -4.97 -22.84 12.98
CA ASN A 113 -5.75 -23.82 13.71
C ASN A 113 -4.81 -24.82 14.41
N GLN A 114 -4.97 -24.94 15.73
CA GLN A 114 -4.19 -25.88 16.53
C GLN A 114 -4.44 -27.34 16.13
N ARG A 115 -5.66 -27.71 15.73
CA ARG A 115 -6.02 -29.11 15.39
C ARG A 115 -5.21 -29.64 14.20
N ILE A 116 -5.05 -28.82 13.15
CA ILE A 116 -4.25 -29.17 11.97
C ILE A 116 -2.79 -29.43 12.36
N LEU A 117 -2.24 -28.61 13.27
CA LEU A 117 -0.87 -28.79 13.73
C LEU A 117 -0.71 -30.07 14.57
N TYR A 118 -1.66 -30.37 15.45
CA TYR A 118 -1.64 -31.62 16.23
C TYR A 118 -1.67 -32.86 15.33
N ASP A 119 -2.54 -32.87 14.31
CA ASP A 119 -2.70 -34.00 13.38
C ASP A 119 -1.49 -34.17 12.43
N ILE A 120 -0.78 -33.07 12.13
CA ILE A 120 0.47 -33.10 11.35
C ILE A 120 1.67 -33.57 12.19
N LEU A 121 1.74 -33.17 13.47
CA LEU A 121 2.95 -33.25 14.28
C LEU A 121 3.14 -34.50 15.12
N GLY A 122 2.08 -35.25 15.46
CA GLY A 122 2.20 -36.41 16.34
C GLY A 122 3.08 -36.15 17.58
N ASN A 123 2.62 -35.35 18.55
CA ASN A 123 3.24 -35.06 19.85
C ASN A 123 4.75 -34.70 19.94
N GLY A 124 5.50 -34.50 18.86
CA GLY A 124 6.92 -34.18 19.00
C GLY A 124 7.62 -33.63 17.77
N ASN A 125 7.58 -32.31 17.59
CA ASN A 125 8.69 -31.53 17.00
C ASN A 125 8.52 -30.02 17.25
N ASN A 126 9.63 -29.34 17.60
CA ASN A 126 9.67 -27.96 18.11
C ASN A 126 9.82 -26.85 17.03
N ASP A 127 9.79 -27.19 15.74
CA ASP A 127 10.13 -26.25 14.65
C ASP A 127 8.94 -25.51 14.02
N GLU A 128 7.72 -25.73 14.54
CA GLU A 128 6.46 -25.27 13.92
C GLU A 128 5.68 -24.31 14.82
N LYS A 129 5.17 -23.22 14.25
CA LYS A 129 4.61 -22.08 15.01
C LYS A 129 3.12 -21.92 14.77
N LEU A 130 2.31 -22.00 15.84
CA LEU A 130 0.94 -21.50 15.83
C LEU A 130 0.93 -20.03 15.41
N VAL A 131 0.09 -19.68 14.44
CA VAL A 131 -0.20 -18.27 14.15
C VAL A 131 -1.42 -17.84 14.91
N GLN A 132 -1.19 -17.06 15.95
CA GLN A 132 -2.26 -16.25 16.53
C GLN A 132 -2.41 -14.99 15.71
N PHE A 133 -3.56 -14.87 15.06
CA PHE A 133 -4.03 -13.61 14.49
C PHE A 133 -4.61 -12.76 15.61
N CYS A 134 -3.76 -11.98 16.29
CA CYS A 134 -4.22 -10.93 17.19
C CYS A 134 -4.28 -9.60 16.43
N GLU A 135 -5.31 -8.79 16.68
CA GLU A 135 -5.39 -7.42 16.15
C GLU A 135 -4.09 -6.66 16.43
N GLY A 136 -3.46 -6.14 15.37
CA GLY A 136 -2.30 -5.26 15.47
C GLY A 136 -0.92 -5.94 15.61
N LYS A 137 -0.80 -7.28 15.59
CA LYS A 137 0.52 -7.93 15.56
C LYS A 137 1.02 -8.13 14.13
N GLU A 138 2.23 -7.63 13.88
CA GLU A 138 2.95 -7.74 12.60
C GLU A 138 3.59 -9.12 12.45
N LEU A 139 3.24 -9.86 11.40
CA LEU A 139 3.98 -11.05 10.98
C LEU A 139 5.08 -10.61 10.00
N LYS A 140 6.34 -10.67 10.44
CA LYS A 140 7.50 -10.46 9.57
C LYS A 140 7.86 -11.77 8.88
N THR A 141 7.56 -11.85 7.59
CA THR A 141 8.08 -12.89 6.70
C THR A 141 8.56 -12.22 5.41
N LEU A 142 9.81 -12.47 5.01
CA LEU A 142 10.42 -12.02 3.73
C LEU A 142 10.48 -10.51 3.42
N ASP A 143 10.57 -9.61 4.42
CA ASP A 143 10.46 -8.14 4.20
C ASP A 143 9.15 -7.69 3.51
N ILE A 144 8.21 -8.61 3.30
CA ILE A 144 6.87 -8.32 2.75
C ILE A 144 5.97 -8.03 3.95
N LYS A 145 5.50 -6.78 4.02
CA LYS A 145 4.55 -6.34 5.04
C LYS A 145 3.20 -6.98 4.81
N LEU A 146 2.92 -7.93 5.66
CA LEU A 146 1.76 -8.78 5.60
C LEU A 146 0.67 -8.17 6.50
N THR A 147 0.06 -7.08 6.03
CA THR A 147 -1.11 -6.52 6.70
C THR A 147 -2.32 -7.37 6.35
N LEU A 148 -2.87 -8.08 7.33
CA LEU A 148 -4.24 -8.55 7.26
C LEU A 148 -5.15 -7.34 7.03
N LEU A 149 -5.54 -7.12 5.78
CA LEU A 149 -6.75 -6.38 5.49
C LEU A 149 -7.87 -7.33 5.87
N ASN A 150 -8.33 -7.20 7.11
CA ASN A 150 -9.66 -7.64 7.45
C ASN A 150 -10.58 -6.86 6.49
N VAL A 151 -10.99 -7.48 5.38
CA VAL A 151 -12.06 -6.94 4.55
C VAL A 151 -13.33 -7.13 5.37
N ARG A 152 -13.46 -6.26 6.38
CA ARG A 152 -14.76 -5.86 6.89
C ARG A 152 -15.41 -5.20 5.69
N ASP A 153 -16.24 -5.94 4.97
CA ASP A 153 -17.17 -5.34 4.01
C ASP A 153 -18.09 -4.31 4.69
N ASP A 154 -18.06 -4.25 6.03
CA ASP A 154 -18.69 -3.25 6.87
C ASP A 154 -17.78 -2.06 7.25
N GLN A 155 -16.91 -1.57 6.37
CA GLN A 155 -16.56 -0.15 6.45
C GLN A 155 -16.85 0.47 5.10
N PHE A 156 -18.02 1.11 4.97
CA PHE A 156 -18.26 2.05 3.90
C PHE A 156 -17.32 3.26 4.08
N ASN A 157 -16.03 3.08 3.77
CA ASN A 157 -15.04 4.14 3.74
C ASN A 157 -15.26 4.92 2.44
N LEU A 158 -16.27 5.79 2.46
CA LEU A 158 -16.66 6.64 1.33
C LEU A 158 -15.45 7.34 0.70
N PHE A 159 -14.50 7.79 1.51
CA PHE A 159 -13.34 8.54 1.06
C PHE A 159 -12.21 7.68 0.46
N THR A 160 -12.10 6.39 0.79
CA THR A 160 -11.03 5.53 0.25
C THR A 160 -11.36 4.98 -1.14
N ARG A 161 -12.65 4.85 -1.46
CA ARG A 161 -13.14 4.29 -2.74
C ARG A 161 -12.88 5.17 -3.95
N TYR A 162 -12.56 6.45 -3.75
CA TYR A 162 -12.39 7.40 -4.85
C TYR A 162 -11.02 8.06 -4.84
N SER A 163 -10.41 8.16 -6.02
CA SER A 163 -9.09 8.75 -6.24
C SER A 163 -9.12 10.25 -6.58
N THR A 164 -10.32 10.79 -6.87
CA THR A 164 -10.59 12.18 -7.24
C THR A 164 -11.77 12.77 -6.46
N LEU A 165 -11.65 14.03 -6.06
CA LEU A 165 -12.70 14.76 -5.35
C LEU A 165 -13.97 14.91 -6.20
N SER A 166 -13.83 15.23 -7.49
CA SER A 166 -14.96 15.44 -8.40
C SER A 166 -15.82 14.19 -8.59
N LYS A 167 -15.22 13.00 -8.69
CA LYS A 167 -15.97 11.74 -8.79
C LYS A 167 -16.75 11.48 -7.50
N LEU A 168 -16.09 11.63 -6.35
CA LEU A 168 -16.72 11.48 -5.04
C LEU A 168 -17.92 12.43 -4.87
N GLN A 169 -17.71 13.72 -5.16
CA GLN A 169 -18.75 14.77 -5.05
C GLN A 169 -19.96 14.48 -5.95
N ARG A 170 -19.73 14.02 -7.19
CA ARG A 170 -20.81 13.67 -8.12
C ARG A 170 -21.59 12.45 -7.67
N VAL A 171 -20.91 11.40 -7.18
CA VAL A 171 -21.61 10.20 -6.68
C VAL A 171 -22.52 10.56 -5.51
N VAL A 172 -22.01 11.31 -4.53
CA VAL A 172 -22.84 11.75 -3.39
C VAL A 172 -23.99 12.66 -3.84
N ALA A 173 -23.77 13.53 -4.84
CA ALA A 173 -24.84 14.35 -5.40
C ALA A 173 -25.95 13.49 -6.05
N TYR A 174 -25.59 12.46 -6.81
CA TYR A 174 -26.57 11.51 -7.35
C TYR A 174 -27.30 10.72 -6.24
N CYS A 175 -26.62 10.35 -5.15
CA CYS A 175 -27.27 9.72 -4.00
C CYS A 175 -28.33 10.65 -3.37
N PHE A 176 -28.02 11.94 -3.20
CA PHE A 176 -29.00 12.92 -2.71
C PHE A 176 -30.15 13.13 -3.69
N LYS A 177 -29.86 13.18 -5.00
CA LYS A 177 -30.89 13.31 -6.03
C LYS A 177 -31.85 12.13 -6.00
N PHE A 178 -31.31 10.91 -5.92
CA PHE A 178 -32.11 9.69 -5.78
C PHE A 178 -32.98 9.74 -4.51
N LYS A 179 -32.42 10.13 -3.37
CA LYS A 179 -33.18 10.32 -2.11
C LYS A 179 -34.34 11.33 -2.27
N ASN A 180 -34.11 12.46 -2.92
CA ASN A 180 -35.14 13.48 -3.10
C ASN A 180 -36.28 13.02 -4.01
N ILE A 181 -35.99 12.12 -4.96
CA ILE A 181 -36.99 11.50 -5.82
C ILE A 181 -37.80 10.47 -5.05
N THR A 182 -37.15 9.58 -4.28
CA THR A 182 -37.87 8.57 -3.48
C THR A 182 -38.76 9.19 -2.39
N LEU A 183 -38.40 10.39 -1.91
CA LEU A 183 -39.21 11.17 -0.96
C LEU A 183 -40.28 12.05 -1.64
N GLY A 184 -40.47 11.97 -2.96
CA GLY A 184 -41.49 12.72 -3.69
C GLY A 184 -41.26 14.23 -3.80
N LYS A 185 -40.07 14.73 -3.40
CA LYS A 185 -39.74 16.16 -3.44
C LYS A 185 -39.44 16.67 -4.85
N ASN A 186 -38.92 15.80 -5.73
CA ASN A 186 -38.62 16.11 -7.13
C ASN A 186 -39.25 15.07 -8.06
N LYS A 187 -39.94 15.52 -9.13
CA LYS A 187 -40.69 14.65 -10.05
C LYS A 187 -39.88 14.10 -11.23
N THR A 188 -38.68 14.63 -11.51
CA THR A 188 -37.91 14.28 -12.73
C THR A 188 -36.47 13.85 -12.42
N LEU A 189 -36.10 12.64 -12.85
CA LEU A 189 -34.72 12.14 -12.83
C LEU A 189 -33.98 12.69 -14.06
N THR A 190 -33.40 13.88 -13.96
CA THR A 190 -32.47 14.37 -14.99
C THR A 190 -31.06 13.85 -14.71
N ASN A 191 -30.35 13.38 -15.74
CA ASN A 191 -28.96 12.91 -15.61
C ASN A 191 -27.95 14.04 -15.32
N ILE A 192 -28.38 15.29 -15.42
CA ILE A 192 -27.54 16.48 -15.24
C ILE A 192 -27.58 16.90 -13.77
N LEU A 193 -26.40 17.15 -13.18
CA LEU A 193 -26.28 17.67 -11.82
C LEU A 193 -26.22 19.20 -11.85
N SER A 194 -26.99 19.87 -11.00
CA SER A 194 -26.88 21.33 -10.81
C SER A 194 -25.68 21.69 -9.94
N VAL A 195 -25.25 22.96 -10.01
CA VAL A 195 -24.20 23.49 -9.12
C VAL A 195 -24.63 23.40 -7.66
N SER A 196 -25.89 23.72 -7.36
CA SER A 196 -26.43 23.62 -6.00
C SER A 196 -26.43 22.19 -5.46
N GLU A 197 -26.74 21.18 -6.29
CA GLU A 197 -26.65 19.76 -5.90
C GLU A 197 -25.21 19.35 -5.55
N LEU A 198 -24.23 19.88 -6.31
CA LEU A 198 -22.80 19.66 -6.04
C LEU A 198 -22.33 20.39 -4.77
N GLU A 199 -22.84 21.57 -4.48
CA GLU A 199 -22.52 22.31 -3.25
C GLU A 199 -23.07 21.62 -2.00
N ILE A 200 -24.32 21.12 -2.08
CA ILE A 200 -24.94 20.32 -1.02
C ILE A 200 -24.13 19.05 -0.77
N SER A 201 -23.72 18.35 -1.84
CA SER A 201 -22.93 17.13 -1.69
C SER A 201 -21.54 17.39 -1.10
N LEU A 202 -20.89 18.47 -1.48
CA LEU A 202 -19.62 18.90 -0.89
C LEU A 202 -19.78 19.22 0.61
N THR A 203 -20.84 19.94 0.97
CA THR A 203 -21.14 20.31 2.36
C THR A 203 -21.39 19.07 3.22
N ALA A 204 -22.14 18.09 2.70
CA ALA A 204 -22.35 16.83 3.38
C ALA A 204 -21.03 16.04 3.59
N LEU A 205 -20.16 15.98 2.57
CA LEU A 205 -18.85 15.33 2.69
C LEU A 205 -17.96 16.00 3.76
N ILE A 206 -18.02 17.34 3.85
CA ILE A 206 -17.32 18.11 4.88
C ILE A 206 -17.85 17.73 6.27
N LYS A 207 -19.18 17.70 6.45
CA LYS A 207 -19.80 17.31 7.71
C LYS A 207 -19.36 15.93 8.14
N ILE A 208 -19.40 14.94 7.25
CA ILE A 208 -18.97 13.57 7.54
C ILE A 208 -17.50 13.56 7.99
N ALA A 209 -16.61 14.21 7.22
CA ALA A 209 -15.19 14.28 7.56
C ALA A 209 -14.92 14.98 8.91
N GLN A 210 -15.72 15.99 9.26
CA GLN A 210 -15.64 16.66 10.56
C GLN A 210 -16.20 15.77 11.68
N HIS A 211 -17.32 15.08 11.45
CA HIS A 211 -17.94 14.23 12.45
C HIS A 211 -17.11 12.98 12.77
N GLU A 212 -16.38 12.43 11.78
CA GLU A 212 -15.42 11.34 12.00
C GLU A 212 -14.23 11.75 12.88
N GLN A 213 -13.83 13.02 12.86
CA GLN A 213 -12.59 13.48 13.52
C GLN A 213 -12.80 14.37 14.75
N PHE A 214 -13.93 15.07 14.83
CA PHE A 214 -14.24 16.12 15.81
C PHE A 214 -15.62 15.91 16.45
N SER A 215 -16.10 14.67 16.57
CA SER A 215 -17.43 14.36 17.10
C SER A 215 -17.68 14.94 18.50
N GLN A 216 -16.66 14.95 19.36
CA GLN A 216 -16.76 15.51 20.71
C GLN A 216 -16.90 17.03 20.67
N GLU A 217 -16.07 17.70 19.87
CA GLU A 217 -16.10 19.14 19.70
C GLU A 217 -17.40 19.62 19.06
N ILE A 218 -17.94 18.90 18.08
CA ILE A 218 -19.24 19.21 17.48
C ILE A 218 -20.35 19.17 18.54
N ARG A 219 -20.40 18.14 19.38
CA ARG A 219 -21.40 18.02 20.45
C ARG A 219 -21.31 19.16 21.47
N LEU A 220 -20.10 19.59 21.81
CA LEU A 220 -19.89 20.72 22.73
C LEU A 220 -20.30 22.05 22.10
N LEU A 221 -19.93 22.28 20.84
CA LEU A 221 -20.30 23.50 20.09
C LEU A 221 -21.82 23.59 19.87
N GLN A 222 -22.50 22.47 19.60
CA GLN A 222 -23.96 22.43 19.51
C GLN A 222 -24.64 22.86 20.83
N LYS A 223 -24.03 22.53 21.97
CA LYS A 223 -24.50 22.91 23.30
C LYS A 223 -24.01 24.28 23.76
N SER A 224 -23.32 25.03 22.90
CA SER A 224 -22.66 26.32 23.24
C SER A 224 -21.73 26.22 24.47
N GLN A 225 -21.13 25.06 24.70
CA GLN A 225 -20.19 24.85 25.81
C GLN A 225 -18.75 25.11 25.37
N PRO A 226 -17.87 25.60 26.28
CA PRO A 226 -16.47 25.79 25.97
C PRO A 226 -15.80 24.45 25.64
N LEU A 227 -14.90 24.48 24.65
CA LEU A 227 -14.10 23.31 24.31
C LEU A 227 -13.10 22.97 25.42
N ASN A 228 -12.78 21.69 25.54
CA ASN A 228 -11.76 21.23 26.49
C ASN A 228 -10.38 21.84 26.13
N ASN A 229 -9.60 22.19 27.15
CA ASN A 229 -8.26 22.78 27.01
C ASN A 229 -7.28 21.89 26.22
N ASN A 230 -7.53 20.58 26.17
CA ASN A 230 -6.73 19.62 25.40
C ASN A 230 -7.10 19.56 23.90
N SER A 231 -8.17 20.23 23.48
CA SER A 231 -8.62 20.15 22.09
C SER A 231 -7.67 20.94 21.16
N LYS A 232 -7.33 20.34 20.02
CA LYS A 232 -6.46 20.98 18.99
C LYS A 232 -7.11 22.21 18.35
N LEU A 233 -8.42 22.36 18.54
CA LEU A 233 -9.23 23.39 17.92
C LEU A 233 -9.38 24.65 18.76
N ILE A 234 -9.11 24.63 20.07
CA ILE A 234 -9.40 25.75 20.98
C ILE A 234 -8.76 27.07 20.52
N PHE A 235 -7.53 27.02 20.01
CA PHE A 235 -6.78 28.18 19.51
C PHE A 235 -7.34 28.79 18.21
N LEU A 236 -8.25 28.09 17.53
CA LEU A 236 -8.89 28.54 16.30
C LEU A 236 -10.25 29.21 16.54
N HIS A 237 -10.66 29.38 17.81
CA HIS A 237 -11.98 29.90 18.21
C HIS A 237 -13.12 29.33 17.35
N PRO A 238 -13.30 27.99 17.32
CA PRO A 238 -14.18 27.34 16.38
C PRO A 238 -15.64 27.62 16.71
N PHE A 239 -16.46 27.77 15.68
CA PHE A 239 -17.91 27.88 15.80
C PHE A 239 -18.61 27.03 14.72
N LEU A 240 -19.89 26.71 14.93
CA LEU A 240 -20.72 26.05 13.94
C LEU A 240 -21.46 27.10 13.10
N ASP A 241 -21.40 26.97 11.78
CA ASP A 241 -22.19 27.81 10.88
C ASP A 241 -23.67 27.36 10.82
N GLU A 242 -24.48 28.08 10.06
CA GLU A 242 -25.92 27.78 9.85
C GLU A 242 -26.15 26.39 9.24
N HIS A 243 -25.15 25.84 8.56
CA HIS A 243 -25.21 24.51 8.00
C HIS A 243 -24.68 23.45 8.96
N GLY A 244 -24.18 23.78 10.16
CA GLY A 244 -23.61 22.82 11.10
C GLY A 244 -22.19 22.36 10.75
N VAL A 245 -21.44 23.17 10.02
CA VAL A 245 -20.02 22.95 9.68
C VAL A 245 -19.14 23.75 10.63
N ILE A 246 -18.07 23.14 11.14
CA ILE A 246 -17.10 23.82 12.00
C ILE A 246 -16.23 24.75 11.16
N ARG A 247 -16.20 26.03 11.52
CA ARG A 247 -15.36 27.07 10.91
C ARG A 247 -14.41 27.71 11.91
N VAL A 248 -13.33 28.28 11.39
CA VAL A 248 -12.39 29.10 12.17
C VAL A 248 -13.08 30.43 12.49
N GLY A 249 -13.07 30.83 13.76
CA GLY A 249 -13.52 32.15 14.19
C GLY A 249 -12.38 33.17 14.30
N GLY A 250 -12.75 34.45 14.49
CA GLY A 250 -11.83 35.47 15.00
C GLY A 250 -11.57 36.66 14.07
N ARG A 251 -10.28 36.91 13.82
CA ARG A 251 -9.71 38.25 13.53
C ARG A 251 -10.18 38.92 12.25
N LEU A 252 -10.73 38.17 11.29
CA LEU A 252 -11.16 38.67 9.99
C LEU A 252 -12.67 38.96 9.90
N LYS A 253 -13.41 38.85 11.02
CA LYS A 253 -14.87 39.06 11.07
C LYS A 253 -15.33 40.41 10.51
N ASN A 254 -14.54 41.47 10.69
CA ASN A 254 -14.88 42.83 10.23
C ASN A 254 -14.21 43.20 8.89
N SER A 255 -13.61 42.24 8.18
CA SER A 255 -12.96 42.49 6.89
C SER A 255 -13.96 42.52 5.74
N LEU A 256 -13.63 43.14 4.61
CA LEU A 256 -14.45 43.13 3.38
C LEU A 256 -14.36 41.82 2.59
N LEU A 257 -13.79 40.77 3.17
CA LEU A 257 -13.61 39.49 2.50
C LEU A 257 -14.93 38.70 2.45
N ASN A 258 -15.03 37.80 1.47
CA ASN A 258 -16.14 36.85 1.41
C ASN A 258 -16.21 35.99 2.67
N TYR A 259 -17.43 35.56 3.02
CA TYR A 259 -17.68 34.74 4.22
C TYR A 259 -16.75 33.51 4.34
N GLU A 260 -16.48 32.82 3.22
CA GLU A 260 -15.56 31.66 3.22
C GLU A 260 -14.12 32.03 3.60
N ASN A 261 -13.65 33.21 3.19
CA ASN A 261 -12.31 33.72 3.49
C ASN A 261 -12.23 34.26 4.93
N GLN A 262 -13.32 34.87 5.42
CA GLN A 262 -13.41 35.34 6.81
C GLN A 262 -13.42 34.17 7.80
N PHE A 263 -14.18 33.12 7.47
CA PHE A 263 -14.39 31.95 8.30
C PHE A 263 -14.12 30.64 7.54
N PRO A 264 -12.84 30.30 7.30
CA PRO A 264 -12.50 29.08 6.59
C PRO A 264 -12.94 27.82 7.34
N ILE A 265 -13.29 26.77 6.59
CA ILE A 265 -13.82 25.50 7.11
C ILE A 265 -12.69 24.67 7.72
N ILE A 266 -12.82 24.24 8.98
CA ILE A 266 -11.78 23.47 9.66
C ILE A 266 -11.75 22.04 9.13
N LEU A 267 -10.57 21.55 8.74
CA LEU A 267 -10.39 20.17 8.26
C LEU A 267 -9.18 19.51 8.93
N CYS A 268 -9.27 18.20 9.22
CA CYS A 268 -8.12 17.45 9.73
C CYS A 268 -7.12 17.16 8.60
N GLY A 269 -5.90 17.72 8.67
CA GLY A 269 -4.90 17.54 7.61
C GLY A 269 -4.45 16.09 7.34
N LYS A 270 -4.71 15.17 8.28
CA LYS A 270 -4.41 13.73 8.10
C LYS A 270 -5.52 12.98 7.34
N HIS A 271 -6.74 13.52 7.35
CA HIS A 271 -7.93 12.88 6.82
C HIS A 271 -7.86 12.72 5.29
N ILE A 272 -8.43 11.62 4.77
CA ILE A 272 -8.35 11.28 3.34
C ILE A 272 -9.08 12.31 2.48
N PHE A 273 -10.24 12.77 2.93
CA PHE A 273 -10.98 13.84 2.26
C PHE A 273 -10.15 15.11 2.07
N THR A 274 -9.40 15.52 3.10
CA THR A 274 -8.54 16.70 3.04
C THR A 274 -7.38 16.49 2.05
N LYS A 275 -6.82 15.28 1.98
CA LYS A 275 -5.84 14.93 0.95
C LYS A 275 -6.43 14.97 -0.47
N LEU A 276 -7.69 14.55 -0.65
CA LEU A 276 -8.39 14.66 -1.94
C LEU A 276 -8.61 16.11 -2.35
N ILE A 277 -8.99 16.99 -1.43
CA ILE A 277 -9.09 18.45 -1.67
C ILE A 277 -7.74 19.02 -2.07
N ILE A 278 -6.68 18.74 -1.30
CA ILE A 278 -5.32 19.20 -1.60
C ILE A 278 -4.88 18.73 -2.99
N LYS A 279 -5.13 17.46 -3.32
CA LYS A 279 -4.78 16.88 -4.62
C LYS A 279 -5.57 17.55 -5.75
N HIS A 280 -6.85 17.83 -5.54
CA HIS A 280 -7.69 18.52 -6.51
C HIS A 280 -7.16 19.93 -6.79
N GLU A 281 -6.91 20.73 -5.76
CA GLU A 281 -6.37 22.09 -5.91
C GLU A 281 -4.96 22.09 -6.51
N HIS A 282 -4.11 21.15 -6.12
CA HIS A 282 -2.77 20.99 -6.70
C HIS A 282 -2.82 20.71 -8.21
N LEU A 283 -3.76 19.89 -8.68
CA LEU A 283 -3.94 19.60 -10.11
C LEU A 283 -4.60 20.75 -10.86
N LYS A 284 -5.62 21.38 -10.26
CA LYS A 284 -6.33 22.54 -10.81
C LYS A 284 -5.41 23.72 -11.05
N HIS A 285 -4.46 23.95 -10.14
CA HIS A 285 -3.46 25.01 -10.22
C HIS A 285 -2.12 24.52 -10.82
N LEU A 286 -2.17 23.60 -11.78
CA LEU A 286 -1.04 23.20 -12.63
C LEU A 286 0.24 22.84 -11.86
N HIS A 287 0.11 22.03 -10.81
CA HIS A 287 1.21 21.57 -9.97
C HIS A 287 1.92 22.66 -9.16
N ALA A 288 1.19 23.69 -8.74
CA ALA A 288 1.70 24.73 -7.85
C ALA A 288 2.43 24.16 -6.61
N GLY A 289 3.46 24.89 -6.17
CA GLY A 289 4.29 24.52 -5.01
C GLY A 289 3.52 24.52 -3.68
N THR A 290 4.15 23.97 -2.64
CA THR A 290 3.50 23.75 -1.33
C THR A 290 2.89 25.02 -0.72
N GLN A 291 3.57 26.16 -0.82
CA GLN A 291 3.07 27.41 -0.23
C GLN A 291 1.87 27.97 -1.00
N ASN A 292 1.93 27.94 -2.33
CA ASN A 292 0.84 28.43 -3.18
C ASN A 292 -0.42 27.56 -3.04
N VAL A 293 -0.27 26.24 -3.03
CA VAL A 293 -1.42 25.34 -2.78
C VAL A 293 -1.99 25.59 -1.39
N LEU A 294 -1.15 25.80 -0.38
CA LEU A 294 -1.62 26.11 0.98
C LEU A 294 -2.37 27.45 1.05
N SER A 295 -1.89 28.50 0.36
CA SER A 295 -2.57 29.81 0.35
C SER A 295 -3.91 29.74 -0.35
N ILE A 296 -4.00 29.04 -1.48
CA ILE A 296 -5.25 28.82 -2.22
C ILE A 296 -6.26 28.06 -1.36
N ILE A 297 -5.83 26.96 -0.73
CA ILE A 297 -6.70 26.16 0.13
C ILE A 297 -7.22 27.01 1.30
N ARG A 298 -6.38 27.87 1.89
CA ARG A 298 -6.73 28.74 3.01
C ARG A 298 -7.76 29.82 2.71
N LEU A 299 -8.09 30.06 1.43
CA LEU A 299 -9.22 30.91 1.07
C LEU A 299 -10.55 30.28 1.52
N LYS A 300 -10.67 28.96 1.51
CA LYS A 300 -11.94 28.26 1.83
C LYS A 300 -11.84 27.27 2.99
N TYR A 301 -10.68 26.65 3.17
CA TYR A 301 -10.46 25.58 4.14
C TYR A 301 -9.26 25.86 5.03
N TRP A 302 -9.38 25.50 6.30
CA TRP A 302 -8.29 25.54 7.28
C TRP A 302 -7.85 24.12 7.68
N PRO A 303 -6.96 23.48 6.90
CA PRO A 303 -6.41 22.19 7.26
C PRO A 303 -5.44 22.31 8.46
N ILE A 304 -5.73 21.58 9.55
CA ILE A 304 -4.84 21.50 10.71
C ILE A 304 -3.51 20.85 10.27
N HIS A 305 -2.38 21.46 10.61
CA HIS A 305 -1.06 21.09 10.07
C HIS A 305 -0.98 21.14 8.53
N GLY A 306 -1.69 22.08 7.90
CA GLY A 306 -1.86 22.19 6.45
C GLY A 306 -0.57 22.12 5.63
N LYS A 307 0.52 22.78 6.07
CA LYS A 307 1.82 22.74 5.36
C LYS A 307 2.34 21.30 5.19
N ASN A 308 2.24 20.48 6.24
CA ASN A 308 2.69 19.09 6.21
C ASN A 308 1.77 18.22 5.36
N ALA A 309 0.45 18.44 5.46
CA ALA A 309 -0.53 17.75 4.62
C ALA A 309 -0.29 18.03 3.13
N VAL A 310 -0.12 19.30 2.75
CA VAL A 310 0.16 19.71 1.36
C VAL A 310 1.49 19.13 0.87
N LYS A 311 2.56 19.23 1.68
CA LYS A 311 3.86 18.66 1.35
C LYS A 311 3.76 17.14 1.11
N SER A 312 2.98 16.43 1.93
CA SER A 312 2.78 14.98 1.77
C SER A 312 2.10 14.64 0.45
N VAL A 313 1.08 15.39 0.04
CA VAL A 313 0.35 15.14 -1.23
C VAL A 313 1.19 15.49 -2.45
N ILE A 314 1.95 16.59 -2.40
CA ILE A 314 2.83 16.97 -3.52
C ILE A 314 3.96 15.94 -3.69
N ARG A 315 4.53 15.41 -2.60
CA ARG A 315 5.58 14.38 -2.66
C ARG A 315 5.11 13.06 -3.28
N SER A 316 3.83 12.73 -3.18
CA SER A 316 3.25 11.54 -3.84
C SER A 316 2.79 11.82 -5.29
N CYS A 317 2.91 13.06 -5.78
CA CYS A 317 2.58 13.39 -7.15
C CYS A 317 3.71 12.97 -8.11
N VAL A 318 3.41 12.05 -9.02
CA VAL A 318 4.37 11.53 -10.01
C VAL A 318 4.95 12.62 -10.91
N ARG A 319 4.12 13.59 -11.35
CA ARG A 319 4.58 14.70 -12.20
C ARG A 319 5.57 15.60 -11.47
N CYS A 320 5.26 15.96 -10.22
CA CYS A 320 6.17 16.75 -9.37
C CYS A 320 7.44 15.99 -9.03
N PHE A 321 7.35 14.67 -8.79
CA PHE A 321 8.51 13.83 -8.56
C PHE A 321 9.44 13.79 -9.78
N ARG A 322 8.88 13.62 -10.98
CA ARG A 322 9.65 13.62 -12.25
C ARG A 322 10.29 14.98 -12.54
N ALA A 323 9.62 16.07 -12.20
CA ALA A 323 10.11 17.44 -12.42
C ALA A 323 11.22 17.87 -11.44
N ASN A 324 11.37 17.16 -10.31
CA ASN A 324 12.39 17.47 -9.30
C ASN A 324 13.19 16.22 -8.91
N PRO A 325 14.02 15.68 -9.84
CA PRO A 325 14.86 14.53 -9.56
C PRO A 325 15.89 14.89 -8.48
N LYS A 326 16.15 13.96 -7.54
CA LYS A 326 17.23 14.15 -6.58
C LYS A 326 18.56 14.14 -7.34
N PRO A 327 19.40 15.18 -7.24
CA PRO A 327 20.71 15.14 -7.84
C PRO A 327 21.52 14.03 -7.18
N THR A 328 22.11 13.16 -7.99
CA THR A 328 23.09 12.18 -7.50
C THR A 328 24.39 12.93 -7.21
N SER A 329 24.78 13.00 -5.95
CA SER A 329 26.11 13.48 -5.57
C SER A 329 27.13 12.41 -5.97
N PHE A 330 27.84 12.64 -7.08
CA PHE A 330 29.03 11.88 -7.39
C PHE A 330 30.16 12.31 -6.44
N LEU A 331 30.93 11.35 -5.93
CA LEU A 331 32.20 11.68 -5.29
C LEU A 331 33.11 12.26 -6.38
N MET A 332 33.32 13.57 -6.37
CA MET A 332 34.25 14.20 -7.31
C MET A 332 35.66 13.71 -6.97
N GLY A 333 36.34 13.12 -7.96
CA GLY A 333 37.75 12.73 -7.79
C GLY A 333 38.63 13.94 -7.48
N ASN A 334 39.76 13.69 -6.83
CA ASN A 334 40.76 14.73 -6.58
C ASN A 334 41.15 15.42 -7.89
N LEU A 335 41.20 16.75 -7.87
CA LEU A 335 41.60 17.53 -9.04
C LEU A 335 43.07 17.22 -9.37
N PRO A 336 43.43 16.99 -10.64
CA PRO A 336 44.81 16.79 -11.03
C PRO A 336 45.62 18.05 -10.73
N THR A 337 46.91 17.86 -10.43
CA THR A 337 47.84 18.93 -10.03
C THR A 337 47.83 20.12 -11.00
N ALA A 338 47.70 19.83 -12.29
CA ALA A 338 47.59 20.82 -13.37
C ALA A 338 46.41 21.80 -13.26
N ARG A 339 45.35 21.46 -12.49
CA ARG A 339 44.17 22.32 -12.29
C ARG A 339 44.27 23.17 -11.01
N VAL A 340 45.14 22.79 -10.07
CA VAL A 340 45.30 23.46 -8.77
C VAL A 340 46.56 24.33 -8.74
N ILE A 341 47.56 23.99 -9.57
CA ILE A 341 48.78 24.77 -9.73
C ILE A 341 48.59 25.79 -10.87
N PRO A 342 48.93 27.07 -10.66
CA PRO A 342 48.90 28.08 -11.71
C PRO A 342 49.78 27.67 -12.89
N SER A 343 49.22 27.63 -14.08
CA SER A 343 49.93 27.34 -15.33
C SER A 343 49.52 28.33 -16.41
N ARG A 344 50.31 28.43 -17.49
CA ARG A 344 50.00 29.33 -18.60
C ARG A 344 48.74 28.87 -19.32
N THR A 345 47.93 29.81 -19.81
CA THR A 345 46.73 29.52 -20.60
C THR A 345 47.08 28.58 -21.76
N PHE A 346 46.30 27.51 -21.93
CA PHE A 346 46.48 26.46 -22.96
C PHE A 346 47.69 25.52 -22.83
N SER A 347 48.47 25.57 -21.75
CA SER A 347 49.58 24.62 -21.55
C SER A 347 49.11 23.19 -21.24
N ASN A 348 47.89 23.05 -20.70
CA ASN A 348 47.26 21.77 -20.39
C ASN A 348 45.90 21.68 -21.08
N SER A 349 45.77 20.77 -22.03
CA SER A 349 44.49 20.46 -22.71
C SER A 349 43.93 19.15 -22.15
N GLY A 350 42.73 19.21 -21.56
CA GLY A 350 42.05 18.02 -21.05
C GLY A 350 41.41 17.25 -22.20
N LYS A 351 41.84 16.00 -22.43
CA LYS A 351 41.10 15.03 -23.24
C LYS A 351 40.11 14.29 -22.34
N ALA A 352 38.82 14.53 -22.52
CA ALA A 352 37.78 13.75 -21.86
C ALA A 352 37.59 12.44 -22.65
N PHE A 353 37.82 11.30 -22.00
CA PHE A 353 37.35 10.01 -22.51
C PHE A 353 35.94 9.79 -21.97
N ASP A 354 34.94 9.96 -22.82
CA ASP A 354 33.57 9.53 -22.54
C ASP A 354 33.52 8.00 -22.66
N THR A 355 33.65 7.29 -21.55
CA THR A 355 33.21 5.89 -21.48
C THR A 355 31.68 5.87 -21.44
N LEU A 356 31.08 5.74 -22.63
CA LEU A 356 29.72 5.26 -22.82
C LEU A 356 29.61 3.82 -22.28
N PHE A 357 29.27 3.67 -21.01
CA PHE A 357 28.70 2.42 -20.52
C PHE A 357 27.33 2.24 -21.20
N LYS A 358 27.28 1.31 -22.16
CA LYS A 358 26.02 0.78 -22.69
C LYS A 358 25.20 0.23 -21.51
N LEU A 359 24.14 0.96 -21.17
CA LEU A 359 23.01 0.46 -20.40
C LEU A 359 22.56 -0.89 -20.98
N PHE A 360 22.38 -1.88 -20.11
CA PHE A 360 21.77 -3.15 -20.46
C PHE A 360 20.39 -2.91 -21.10
N HIS A 361 20.16 -3.58 -22.22
CA HIS A 361 18.86 -3.70 -22.87
C HIS A 361 17.85 -4.33 -21.90
N VAL A 362 16.78 -3.59 -21.61
CA VAL A 362 15.53 -4.13 -21.08
C VAL A 362 14.64 -4.44 -22.27
N LEU A 363 14.32 -5.71 -22.48
CA LEU A 363 13.23 -6.10 -23.38
C LEU A 363 11.90 -5.98 -22.61
N ASN A 364 11.08 -5.04 -23.06
CA ASN A 364 9.65 -4.92 -22.74
C ASN A 364 8.91 -6.16 -23.25
N LEU A 365 7.99 -6.70 -22.45
CA LEU A 365 6.75 -7.30 -22.96
C LEU A 365 5.59 -6.94 -22.03
N ASN A 366 4.45 -6.70 -22.68
CA ASN A 366 3.27 -5.97 -22.25
C ASN A 366 2.37 -6.74 -21.27
N TYR A 367 1.64 -5.99 -20.45
CA TYR A 367 0.46 -6.43 -19.70
C TYR A 367 -0.74 -6.74 -20.61
N PRO A 368 -1.68 -7.54 -20.12
CA PRO A 368 -3.04 -7.06 -19.94
C PRO A 368 -3.52 -7.16 -18.49
N GLN A 369 -4.42 -6.24 -18.14
CA GLN A 369 -5.16 -6.18 -16.88
C GLN A 369 -6.22 -7.28 -16.84
N GLU A 370 -6.42 -7.88 -15.66
CA GLU A 370 -7.72 -8.02 -14.98
C GLU A 370 -7.61 -9.06 -13.85
N SER A 371 -7.90 -8.62 -12.62
CA SER A 371 -8.56 -9.37 -11.53
C SER A 371 -8.13 -8.79 -10.17
N GLU A 372 -9.13 -8.32 -9.42
CA GLU A 372 -9.00 -7.97 -8.01
C GLU A 372 -8.98 -9.28 -7.22
N HIS A 373 -7.83 -9.64 -6.64
CA HIS A 373 -7.72 -10.78 -5.73
C HIS A 373 -6.99 -10.41 -4.45
N ILE A 374 -7.57 -10.88 -3.35
CA ILE A 374 -7.19 -10.64 -1.96
C ILE A 374 -5.96 -11.50 -1.65
N TYR A 375 -4.92 -10.87 -1.09
CA TYR A 375 -3.69 -11.52 -0.68
C TYR A 375 -3.88 -12.22 0.67
N LEU A 376 -3.74 -13.55 0.71
CA LEU A 376 -3.24 -14.25 1.90
C LEU A 376 -1.72 -14.35 1.80
N ILE A 377 -1.02 -14.60 2.91
CA ILE A 377 0.41 -14.89 2.94
C ILE A 377 0.66 -16.02 3.95
N ILE A 378 1.86 -16.60 3.82
CA ILE A 378 2.59 -17.62 4.58
C ILE A 378 2.41 -19.07 4.08
N GLN A 379 3.53 -19.79 4.16
CA GLN A 379 3.80 -21.18 4.59
C GLN A 379 2.83 -21.78 5.65
N LYS A 380 1.55 -21.38 5.66
CA LYS A 380 0.56 -21.65 6.71
C LYS A 380 -0.87 -21.69 6.20
N ALA A 381 -1.54 -22.82 6.39
CA ALA A 381 -2.97 -22.96 6.12
C ALA A 381 -3.77 -22.11 7.12
N VAL A 382 -4.62 -21.22 6.59
CA VAL A 382 -5.49 -20.31 7.36
C VAL A 382 -6.95 -20.68 7.14
N TYR A 383 -7.61 -21.12 8.21
CA TYR A 383 -9.05 -21.36 8.30
C TYR A 383 -9.85 -20.05 8.43
N LYS A 384 -11.00 -19.95 7.73
CA LYS A 384 -11.95 -18.81 7.82
C LYS A 384 -12.80 -18.91 9.08
N ILE A 385 -12.87 -17.83 9.88
CA ILE A 385 -13.74 -17.75 11.08
C ILE A 385 -14.94 -16.88 10.73
N ASP A 386 -16.15 -17.43 10.80
CA ASP A 386 -17.38 -16.64 10.80
C ASP A 386 -17.61 -16.08 12.22
N THR A 387 -17.41 -14.78 12.41
CA THR A 387 -17.76 -14.10 13.67
C THR A 387 -19.09 -13.33 13.53
N PRO A 388 -19.95 -13.32 14.56
CA PRO A 388 -21.26 -12.68 14.51
C PRO A 388 -21.19 -11.15 14.41
N TYR A 389 -22.16 -10.62 13.68
CA TYR A 389 -22.43 -9.23 13.28
C TYR A 389 -22.36 -8.22 14.45
N ASP A 390 -21.55 -7.17 14.33
CA ASP A 390 -21.48 -6.07 15.30
C ASP A 390 -22.18 -4.80 14.75
N LYS A 391 -23.22 -4.33 15.44
CA LYS A 391 -24.24 -3.38 14.94
C LYS A 391 -23.83 -1.90 14.89
N ASN A 392 -22.55 -1.58 15.02
CA ASN A 392 -22.10 -0.20 15.27
C ASN A 392 -21.37 0.49 14.10
N ILE A 393 -21.67 0.11 12.87
CA ILE A 393 -21.02 0.65 11.68
C ILE A 393 -21.96 1.62 10.95
N PRO A 394 -21.52 2.85 10.63
CA PRO A 394 -22.34 3.83 9.94
C PRO A 394 -22.63 3.38 8.51
N SER A 395 -23.91 3.30 8.19
CA SER A 395 -24.44 2.86 6.90
C SER A 395 -24.58 4.05 5.93
N ILE A 396 -24.83 3.77 4.65
CA ILE A 396 -25.18 4.81 3.66
C ILE A 396 -26.42 5.63 4.07
N MET A 397 -27.30 5.07 4.93
CA MET A 397 -28.43 5.78 5.51
C MET A 397 -28.00 6.87 6.50
N ASP A 398 -26.88 6.70 7.20
CA ASP A 398 -26.36 7.71 8.14
C ASP A 398 -25.74 8.91 7.41
N VAL A 399 -25.10 8.68 6.27
CA VAL A 399 -24.67 9.72 5.32
C VAL A 399 -25.85 10.56 4.83
N VAL A 400 -26.97 9.90 4.56
CA VAL A 400 -28.20 10.51 4.09
C VAL A 400 -28.94 11.30 5.19
N ARG A 401 -28.81 10.89 6.47
CA ARG A 401 -29.39 11.55 7.65
C ARG A 401 -28.62 12.78 8.12
N LEU A 402 -27.29 12.81 8.00
CA LEU A 402 -26.47 13.97 8.38
C LEU A 402 -26.56 15.16 7.38
N GLY A 403 -27.16 14.93 6.20
CA GLY A 403 -27.38 15.93 5.16
C GLY A 403 -28.72 16.69 5.24
N SER A 404 -29.61 16.32 6.17
CA SER A 404 -30.76 17.13 6.60
C SER A 404 -30.39 17.98 7.79
#